data_AF-A0A355T6P4-F1
#
_entry.id   AF-A0A355T6P4-F1
#
_cell.length_a   1.000
_cell.length_b   1.000
_cell.length_c   1.000
_cell.angle_alpha   90.00
_cell.angle_beta   90.00
_cell.angle_gamma   90.00
#
_symmetry.space_group_name_H-M   'P 1'
#
loop_
_entity.id
_entity.type
_entity.pdbx_description
1 polymer ?
#
loop_
_entity_poly.entity_id
_entity_poly.type
_entity_poly.pdbx_seq_one_letter_code
_entity_poly.pdbx_strand_id
1 'polypeptide(L)'
;MFNNKSITNDTPNFAPEGNIVGQTPMGTGIMVMANRDVELFGNEIDDNASTAILIVAYPDDTEDDLYQPFPAGISVHSNKIGRNGFAPDNEIGDLIAEIVGTPIPDIVWDGRLPWMQTFFGVDENEGIYIGENESTDGEPVSFVNADVTFWFAARWLHGIDRDLPDHAGGPAELQAVQLGQESAS
;
A
#
# COMPACT_ATOMS: atom_id res chain seq x y z
N MET A 1 -12.37 0.95 -1.19
CA MET A 1 -12.54 -0.14 -0.22
C MET A 1 -12.86 0.44 1.15
N PHE A 2 -14.01 0.07 1.73
CA PHE A 2 -14.44 0.61 3.02
C PHE A 2 -15.22 -0.40 3.85
N ASN A 3 -15.35 -0.13 5.17
CA ASN A 3 -16.05 -0.95 6.15
C ASN A 3 -15.52 -2.39 6.29
N ASN A 4 -14.21 -2.60 6.10
CA ASN A 4 -13.56 -3.89 6.35
C ASN A 4 -12.92 -3.91 7.74
N LYS A 5 -12.74 -5.13 8.27
CA LYS A 5 -11.97 -5.38 9.48
C LYS A 5 -10.85 -6.37 9.17
N SER A 6 -9.61 -5.97 9.42
CA SER A 6 -8.43 -6.84 9.29
C SER A 6 -7.71 -6.87 10.63
N ILE A 7 -8.04 -7.88 11.43
CA ILE A 7 -7.64 -7.99 12.84
C ILE A 7 -6.92 -9.31 13.05
N THR A 8 -5.70 -9.27 13.58
CA THR A 8 -4.88 -10.46 13.85
C THR A 8 -4.78 -11.38 12.61
N ASN A 9 -4.47 -10.79 11.45
CA ASN A 9 -4.34 -11.48 10.17
C ASN A 9 -3.02 -12.26 10.03
N ASP A 10 -2.63 -12.98 11.09
CA ASP A 10 -1.32 -13.60 11.23
C ASP A 10 -1.35 -15.09 10.87
N THR A 11 -2.25 -15.47 9.95
CA THR A 11 -2.27 -16.83 9.44
C THR A 11 -1.22 -16.95 8.33
N PRO A 12 -0.32 -17.95 8.38
CA PRO A 12 0.64 -18.17 7.31
C PRO A 12 -0.05 -18.29 5.96
N ASN A 13 0.58 -17.72 4.93
CA ASN A 13 0.05 -17.75 3.58
C ASN A 13 -0.11 -19.21 3.10
N PHE A 14 -1.27 -19.52 2.52
CA PHE A 14 -1.65 -20.86 2.06
C PHE A 14 -1.76 -20.96 0.54
N ALA A 15 -1.36 -19.92 -0.18
CA ALA A 15 -1.30 -19.98 -1.63
C ALA A 15 -0.26 -21.02 -2.10
N PRO A 16 -0.55 -21.79 -3.15
CA PRO A 16 0.45 -22.65 -3.80
C PRO A 16 1.71 -21.89 -4.19
N GLU A 17 2.86 -22.54 -4.08
CA GLU A 17 4.15 -22.00 -4.53
C GLU A 17 4.07 -21.55 -6.00
N GLY A 18 4.65 -20.38 -6.28
CA GLY A 18 4.58 -19.75 -7.61
C GLY A 18 3.33 -18.89 -7.87
N ASN A 19 2.33 -18.87 -6.98
CA ASN A 19 1.28 -17.86 -7.05
C ASN A 19 1.77 -16.53 -6.48
N ILE A 20 1.44 -15.44 -7.17
CA ILE A 20 1.84 -14.10 -6.74
C ILE A 20 1.33 -13.74 -5.34
N VAL A 21 0.11 -14.14 -5.02
CA VAL A 21 -0.48 -13.89 -3.70
C VAL A 21 0.22 -14.67 -2.58
N GLY A 22 1.06 -15.67 -2.91
CA GLY A 22 1.85 -16.43 -1.93
C GLY A 22 3.01 -15.65 -1.34
N GLN A 23 3.39 -14.53 -1.96
CA GLN A 23 4.48 -13.68 -1.47
C GLN A 23 4.00 -12.60 -0.49
N THR A 24 2.68 -12.40 -0.34
CA THR A 24 2.13 -11.43 0.62
C THR A 24 2.62 -11.75 2.03
N PRO A 25 3.28 -10.80 2.72
CA PRO A 25 3.70 -10.96 4.12
C PRO A 25 2.52 -11.36 5.00
N MET A 26 2.74 -12.34 5.88
CA MET A 26 1.77 -12.66 6.92
C MET A 26 1.51 -11.42 7.77
N GLY A 27 0.28 -11.22 8.24
CA GLY A 27 -0.06 -10.04 9.01
C GLY A 27 -0.04 -8.75 8.18
N THR A 28 -0.22 -8.82 6.85
CA THR A 28 -0.58 -7.63 6.07
C THR A 28 -2.08 -7.37 6.24
N GLY A 29 -2.46 -6.17 6.68
CA GLY A 29 -3.87 -5.81 6.89
C GLY A 29 -4.65 -5.71 5.57
N ILE A 30 -4.26 -4.75 4.72
CA ILE A 30 -4.76 -4.52 3.36
C ILE A 30 -3.56 -4.36 2.42
N MET A 31 -3.60 -5.01 1.27
CA MET A 31 -2.59 -4.84 0.21
C MET A 31 -3.24 -4.23 -1.04
N VAL A 32 -2.63 -3.18 -1.57
CA VAL A 32 -2.94 -2.60 -2.89
C VAL A 32 -1.74 -2.87 -3.80
N MET A 33 -1.88 -3.87 -4.66
CA MET A 33 -0.83 -4.25 -5.60
C MET A 33 -1.24 -3.91 -7.04
N ALA A 34 -0.43 -3.13 -7.75
CA ALA A 34 -0.62 -2.85 -9.19
C ALA A 34 -2.06 -2.47 -9.57
N ASN A 35 -2.65 -1.57 -8.79
CA ASN A 35 -4.01 -1.07 -8.99
C ASN A 35 -4.00 0.46 -9.08
N ARG A 36 -5.04 1.01 -9.70
CA ARG A 36 -5.22 2.45 -9.87
C ARG A 36 -6.55 2.93 -9.30
N ASP A 37 -6.60 4.19 -8.90
CA ASP A 37 -7.82 4.88 -8.45
C ASP A 37 -8.52 4.16 -7.29
N VAL A 38 -7.75 3.84 -6.24
CA VAL A 38 -8.22 3.11 -5.06
C VAL A 38 -8.29 4.03 -3.86
N GLU A 39 -9.48 4.12 -3.27
CA GLU A 39 -9.71 4.84 -2.01
C GLU A 39 -9.88 3.86 -0.86
N LEU A 40 -9.02 3.90 0.17
CA LEU A 40 -9.09 3.07 1.38
C LEU A 40 -9.57 3.91 2.56
N PHE A 41 -10.84 3.73 2.97
CA PHE A 41 -11.44 4.52 4.04
C PHE A 41 -12.40 3.77 4.95
N GLY A 42 -12.55 4.21 6.20
CA GLY A 42 -13.51 3.61 7.14
C GLY A 42 -13.24 2.15 7.47
N ASN A 43 -12.00 1.66 7.33
CA ASN A 43 -11.60 0.32 7.72
C ASN A 43 -11.06 0.30 9.16
N GLU A 44 -11.09 -0.86 9.80
CA GLU A 44 -10.48 -1.11 11.11
C GLU A 44 -9.37 -2.15 10.94
N ILE A 45 -8.13 -1.77 11.24
CA ILE A 45 -6.94 -2.58 10.98
C ILE A 45 -6.06 -2.60 12.23
N ASP A 46 -5.93 -3.76 12.86
CA ASP A 46 -5.29 -3.85 14.17
C ASP A 46 -4.63 -5.21 14.39
N ASP A 47 -3.59 -5.20 15.23
CA ASP A 47 -2.86 -6.37 15.72
C ASP A 47 -2.36 -7.31 14.61
N ASN A 48 -1.89 -6.76 13.49
CA ASN A 48 -1.29 -7.56 12.42
C ASN A 48 0.25 -7.56 12.51
N ALA A 49 0.87 -8.70 12.26
CA ALA A 49 2.31 -8.91 12.41
C ALA A 49 3.17 -8.06 11.47
N SER A 50 2.70 -7.80 10.25
CA SER A 50 3.32 -6.88 9.29
C SER A 50 2.53 -5.57 9.25
N THR A 51 2.54 -4.83 8.15
CA THR A 51 1.92 -3.49 8.09
C THR A 51 0.38 -3.52 8.02
N ALA A 52 -0.27 -2.43 8.43
CA ALA A 52 -1.72 -2.28 8.25
C ALA A 52 -2.09 -2.13 6.77
N ILE A 53 -1.33 -1.33 6.01
CA ILE A 53 -1.59 -1.07 4.59
C ILE A 53 -0.28 -1.15 3.81
N LEU A 54 -0.24 -2.04 2.83
CA LEU A 54 0.90 -2.23 1.92
C LEU A 54 0.53 -1.83 0.49
N ILE A 55 1.15 -0.77 -0.02
CA ILE A 55 0.99 -0.28 -1.39
C ILE A 55 2.23 -0.65 -2.19
N VAL A 56 2.08 -1.52 -3.19
CA VAL A 56 3.21 -2.14 -3.89
C VAL A 56 2.96 -2.21 -5.40
N ALA A 57 4.04 -2.10 -6.17
CA ALA A 57 4.03 -2.48 -7.58
C ALA A 57 4.03 -4.00 -7.73
N TYR A 58 3.61 -4.46 -8.90
CA TYR A 58 3.79 -5.86 -9.29
C TYR A 58 5.31 -6.16 -9.33
N PRO A 59 5.78 -7.25 -8.69
CA PRO A 59 7.21 -7.51 -8.54
C PRO A 59 7.88 -7.90 -9.85
N ASP A 60 7.18 -8.65 -10.71
CA ASP A 60 7.74 -9.23 -11.93
C ASP A 60 7.49 -8.39 -13.18
N ASP A 61 8.29 -8.61 -14.23
CA ASP A 61 8.02 -8.05 -15.54
C ASP A 61 6.82 -8.76 -16.20
N THR A 62 6.09 -8.03 -17.03
CA THR A 62 4.95 -8.51 -17.80
C THR A 62 5.20 -8.33 -19.30
N GLU A 63 4.77 -9.30 -20.11
CA GLU A 63 4.76 -9.17 -21.58
C GLU A 63 3.53 -8.42 -22.10
N ASP A 64 2.56 -8.10 -21.22
CA ASP A 64 1.38 -7.33 -21.56
C ASP A 64 1.66 -5.82 -21.47
N ASP A 65 1.88 -5.19 -22.62
CA ASP A 65 2.11 -3.74 -22.74
C ASP A 65 0.96 -2.88 -22.18
N LEU A 66 -0.25 -3.45 -22.00
CA LEU A 66 -1.40 -2.75 -21.43
C LEU A 66 -1.46 -2.88 -19.90
N TYR A 67 -0.70 -3.80 -19.31
CA TYR A 67 -0.67 -3.96 -17.87
C TYR A 67 0.01 -2.77 -17.18
N GLN A 68 -0.57 -2.31 -16.08
CA GLN A 68 -0.07 -1.19 -15.30
C GLN A 68 0.50 -1.75 -13.98
N PRO A 69 1.81 -2.03 -13.91
CA PRO A 69 2.38 -2.69 -12.73
C PRO A 69 2.56 -1.75 -11.54
N PHE A 70 2.46 -0.44 -11.73
CA PHE A 70 2.67 0.56 -10.68
C PHE A 70 1.34 1.01 -10.06
N PRO A 71 1.26 1.12 -8.72
CA PRO A 71 0.10 1.72 -8.07
C PRO A 71 0.04 3.22 -8.40
N ALA A 72 -1.16 3.73 -8.68
CA ALA A 72 -1.35 5.16 -8.97
C ALA A 72 -2.72 5.65 -8.52
N GLY A 73 -2.80 6.88 -8.00
CA GLY A 73 -4.06 7.47 -7.55
C GLY A 73 -4.65 6.73 -6.36
N ILE A 74 -3.83 6.44 -5.35
CA ILE A 74 -4.25 5.69 -4.16
C ILE A 74 -4.48 6.67 -3.02
N SER A 75 -5.67 6.67 -2.40
CA SER A 75 -5.95 7.43 -1.19
C SER A 75 -6.13 6.55 0.02
N VAL A 76 -5.60 6.98 1.16
CA VAL A 76 -5.75 6.32 2.46
C VAL A 76 -6.13 7.34 3.52
N HIS A 77 -7.35 7.26 4.04
CA HIS A 77 -7.83 8.19 5.06
C HIS A 77 -9.00 7.59 5.84
N SER A 78 -9.31 8.20 6.98
CA SER A 78 -10.47 7.87 7.80
C SER A 78 -10.54 6.41 8.23
N ASN A 79 -9.40 5.72 8.32
CA ASN A 79 -9.31 4.37 8.87
C ASN A 79 -8.98 4.45 10.36
N LYS A 80 -9.33 3.39 11.10
CA LYS A 80 -8.90 3.13 12.47
C LYS A 80 -7.76 2.13 12.43
N ILE A 81 -6.59 2.55 12.86
CA ILE A 81 -5.36 1.78 12.77
C ILE A 81 -4.79 1.63 14.17
N GLY A 82 -4.61 0.38 14.60
CA GLY A 82 -3.97 0.06 15.87
C GLY A 82 -2.55 -0.45 15.68
N ARG A 83 -2.16 -1.42 16.49
CA ARG A 83 -0.77 -1.89 16.55
C ARG A 83 -0.49 -2.83 15.39
N ASN A 84 0.46 -2.47 14.52
CA ASN A 84 0.89 -3.33 13.42
C ASN A 84 2.44 -3.40 13.36
N GLY A 85 2.96 -4.26 12.50
CA GLY A 85 4.35 -4.23 12.01
C GLY A 85 5.38 -4.85 12.96
N PHE A 86 4.93 -5.58 13.97
CA PHE A 86 5.77 -6.06 15.09
C PHE A 86 6.55 -7.35 14.82
N ALA A 87 6.16 -8.13 13.82
CA ALA A 87 6.77 -9.43 13.49
C ALA A 87 6.61 -9.75 11.99
N PRO A 88 7.17 -8.93 11.08
CA PRO A 88 7.19 -9.28 9.67
C PRO A 88 7.89 -10.62 9.45
N ASP A 89 7.41 -11.35 8.45
CA ASP A 89 7.96 -12.64 8.05
C ASP A 89 8.08 -12.71 6.53
N ASN A 90 8.62 -13.84 6.06
CA ASN A 90 8.84 -14.15 4.65
C ASN A 90 9.82 -13.19 3.95
N GLU A 91 10.19 -13.52 2.70
CA GLU A 91 11.19 -12.77 1.96
C GLU A 91 10.82 -11.29 1.76
N ILE A 92 9.54 -10.98 1.52
CA ILE A 92 9.08 -9.61 1.32
C ILE A 92 9.01 -8.86 2.65
N GLY A 93 8.47 -9.47 3.71
CA GLY A 93 8.41 -8.83 5.02
C GLY A 93 9.80 -8.58 5.61
N ASP A 94 10.71 -9.54 5.48
CA ASP A 94 12.12 -9.40 5.88
C ASP A 94 12.82 -8.29 5.10
N LEU A 95 12.60 -8.20 3.78
CA LEU A 95 13.15 -7.13 2.95
C LEU A 95 12.61 -5.76 3.38
N ILE A 96 11.29 -5.62 3.57
CA ILE A 96 10.70 -4.36 4.03
C ILE A 96 11.30 -3.98 5.39
N ALA A 97 11.39 -4.92 6.32
CA ALA A 97 11.99 -4.70 7.64
C ALA A 97 13.48 -4.29 7.55
N GLU A 98 14.24 -4.86 6.62
CA GLU A 98 15.63 -4.46 6.36
C GLU A 98 15.73 -3.00 5.88
N ILE A 99 14.78 -2.57 5.05
CA ILE A 99 14.76 -1.23 4.47
C ILE A 99 14.29 -0.17 5.48
N VAL A 100 13.18 -0.43 6.18
CA VAL A 100 12.47 0.59 6.98
C VAL A 100 12.61 0.42 8.49
N GLY A 101 13.09 -0.75 8.94
CA GLY A 101 13.22 -1.14 10.34
C GLY A 101 12.00 -1.89 10.88
N THR A 102 12.12 -2.33 12.14
CA THR A 102 11.03 -2.94 12.93
C THR A 102 10.81 -2.11 14.21
N PRO A 103 9.57 -1.78 14.58
CA PRO A 103 8.32 -2.11 13.89
C PRO A 103 8.22 -1.48 12.49
N ILE A 104 7.64 -2.21 11.55
CA ILE A 104 7.31 -1.67 10.22
C ILE A 104 6.21 -0.62 10.40
N PRO A 105 6.28 0.54 9.71
CA PRO A 105 5.23 1.56 9.75
C PRO A 105 3.85 1.04 9.32
N ASP A 106 2.79 1.73 9.76
CA ASP A 106 1.41 1.31 9.55
C ASP A 106 0.98 1.36 8.08
N ILE A 107 1.51 2.33 7.33
CA ILE A 107 1.27 2.47 5.91
C ILE A 107 2.63 2.44 5.21
N VAL A 108 2.85 1.43 4.39
CA VAL A 108 4.07 1.27 3.59
C VAL A 108 3.74 1.42 2.11
N TRP A 109 4.47 2.31 1.43
CA TRP A 109 4.56 2.33 -0.02
C TRP A 109 5.96 1.88 -0.45
N ASP A 110 6.05 0.98 -1.42
CA ASP A 110 7.35 0.51 -1.93
C ASP A 110 8.17 1.56 -2.69
N GLY A 111 7.57 2.68 -3.10
CA GLY A 111 8.26 3.74 -3.84
C GLY A 111 8.58 3.39 -5.29
N ARG A 112 7.94 2.34 -5.86
CA ARG A 112 8.11 2.01 -7.27
C ARG A 112 7.21 2.89 -8.13
N LEU A 113 7.82 3.55 -9.11
CA LEU A 113 7.18 4.42 -10.09
C LEU A 113 7.72 4.14 -11.50
N PRO A 114 6.99 4.53 -12.56
CA PRO A 114 7.57 4.62 -13.90
C PRO A 114 8.78 5.56 -13.91
N TRP A 115 9.81 5.24 -14.70
CA TRP A 115 11.05 6.03 -14.77
C TRP A 115 10.84 7.52 -15.04
N MET A 116 9.84 7.87 -15.86
CA MET A 116 9.51 9.28 -16.10
C MET A 116 9.05 9.96 -14.81
N GLN A 117 8.19 9.32 -14.02
CA GLN A 117 7.70 9.89 -12.77
C GLN A 117 8.77 9.91 -11.67
N THR A 118 9.64 8.91 -11.63
CA THR A 118 10.80 8.90 -10.72
C THR A 118 11.69 10.13 -10.89
N PHE A 119 11.91 10.60 -12.14
CA PHE A 119 12.83 11.71 -12.41
C PHE A 119 12.16 13.07 -12.63
N PHE A 120 10.89 13.09 -13.02
CA PHE A 120 10.18 14.32 -13.39
C PHE A 120 8.96 14.62 -12.52
N GLY A 121 8.68 13.77 -11.53
CA GLY A 121 7.54 13.91 -10.62
C GLY A 121 6.34 13.09 -11.07
N VAL A 122 5.47 12.77 -10.11
CA VAL A 122 4.23 12.03 -10.36
C VAL A 122 3.21 12.96 -11.02
N ASP A 123 2.50 12.44 -12.01
CA ASP A 123 1.45 13.17 -12.72
C ASP A 123 0.26 13.49 -11.79
N GLU A 124 -0.50 14.54 -12.13
CA GLU A 124 -1.64 14.97 -11.32
C GLU A 124 -2.66 13.83 -11.14
N ASN A 125 -3.12 13.62 -9.90
CA ASN A 125 -4.05 12.55 -9.51
C ASN A 125 -3.47 11.12 -9.59
N GLU A 126 -2.20 10.93 -9.99
CA GLU A 126 -1.55 9.61 -10.02
C GLU A 126 -0.75 9.29 -8.75
N GLY A 127 -0.67 10.23 -7.79
CA GLY A 127 0.04 10.06 -6.53
C GLY A 127 -0.55 9.09 -5.52
N ILE A 128 0.19 8.90 -4.42
CA ILE A 128 -0.28 8.29 -3.19
C ILE A 128 -0.67 9.40 -2.21
N TYR A 129 -1.90 9.40 -1.72
CA TYR A 129 -2.45 10.44 -0.86
C TYR A 129 -2.80 9.89 0.50
N ILE A 130 -2.13 10.36 1.55
CA ILE A 130 -2.38 9.92 2.92
C ILE A 130 -3.07 11.05 3.67
N GLY A 131 -4.34 10.86 4.01
CA GLY A 131 -5.13 11.78 4.83
C GLY A 131 -5.11 11.42 6.31
N GLU A 132 -5.97 12.06 7.09
CA GLU A 132 -6.12 11.76 8.53
C GLU A 132 -6.59 10.33 8.76
N ASN A 133 -5.91 9.58 9.62
CA ASN A 133 -6.32 8.25 10.11
C ASN A 133 -6.32 8.27 11.64
N GLU A 134 -7.26 7.55 12.26
CA GLU A 134 -7.42 7.47 13.71
C GLU A 134 -6.52 6.35 14.27
N SER A 135 -5.63 6.68 15.21
CA SER A 135 -4.90 5.68 15.99
C SER A 135 -5.79 5.07 17.07
N THR A 136 -5.72 3.76 17.25
CA THR A 136 -6.43 3.03 18.32
C THR A 136 -5.51 2.47 19.41
N ASP A 137 -4.18 2.57 19.24
CA ASP A 137 -3.18 2.02 20.17
C ASP A 137 -2.40 3.09 20.97
N GLY A 138 -2.61 4.37 20.64
CA GLY A 138 -2.00 5.51 21.33
C GLY A 138 -0.74 6.06 20.67
N GLU A 139 -0.26 5.43 19.59
CA GLU A 139 0.85 5.93 18.77
C GLU A 139 0.33 6.57 17.48
N PRO A 140 0.94 7.66 16.96
CA PRO A 140 0.52 8.25 15.70
C PRO A 140 0.62 7.24 14.55
N VAL A 141 -0.40 7.21 13.68
CA VAL A 141 -0.36 6.41 12.44
C VAL A 141 0.85 6.83 11.62
N SER A 142 1.70 5.87 11.31
CA SER A 142 2.99 6.07 10.68
C SER A 142 2.97 5.71 9.20
N PHE A 143 3.77 6.43 8.41
CA PHE A 143 3.92 6.21 6.97
C PHE A 143 5.39 6.03 6.60
N VAL A 144 5.66 5.26 5.55
CA VAL A 144 6.96 5.24 4.88
C VAL A 144 6.83 4.98 3.39
N ASN A 145 7.56 5.75 2.59
CA ASN A 145 8.01 5.36 1.26
C ASN A 145 9.36 4.67 1.40
N ALA A 146 9.41 3.38 1.06
CA ALA A 146 10.58 2.54 1.20
C ALA A 146 11.67 2.79 0.14
N ASP A 147 11.35 3.51 -0.95
CA ASP A 147 12.25 3.79 -2.07
C ASP A 147 12.97 2.52 -2.59
N VAL A 148 12.20 1.45 -2.78
CA VAL A 148 12.72 0.17 -3.27
C VAL A 148 13.39 0.32 -4.64
N THR A 149 12.97 1.31 -5.42
CA THR A 149 13.56 1.67 -6.72
C THR A 149 15.07 1.91 -6.60
N PHE A 150 15.52 2.85 -5.77
CA PHE A 150 16.95 3.11 -5.63
C PHE A 150 17.64 2.13 -4.67
N TRP A 151 16.92 1.43 -3.79
CA TRP A 151 17.48 0.30 -3.05
C TRP A 151 18.17 -0.70 -3.98
N PHE A 152 17.47 -1.11 -5.05
CA PHE A 152 17.99 -2.08 -6.01
C PHE A 152 18.79 -1.44 -7.16
N ALA A 153 18.38 -0.28 -7.67
CA ALA A 153 19.04 0.33 -8.83
C ALA A 153 20.36 1.04 -8.48
N ALA A 154 20.43 1.71 -7.33
CA ALA A 154 21.57 2.52 -6.93
C ALA A 154 21.56 2.77 -5.41
N ARG A 155 22.02 1.79 -4.63
CA ARG A 155 21.96 1.80 -3.15
C ARG A 155 22.49 3.09 -2.48
N TRP A 156 23.40 3.84 -3.14
CA TRP A 156 23.93 5.12 -2.64
C TRP A 156 22.99 6.32 -2.84
N LEU A 157 21.98 6.20 -3.70
CA LEU A 157 20.89 7.17 -3.90
C LEU A 157 19.65 6.80 -3.10
N HIS A 158 19.61 5.59 -2.53
CA HIS A 158 18.49 5.14 -1.72
C HIS A 158 18.26 6.03 -0.50
N GLY A 159 17.01 6.41 -0.28
CA GLY A 159 16.58 7.08 0.94
C GLY A 159 15.11 6.80 1.21
N ILE A 160 14.81 6.26 2.39
CA ILE A 160 13.42 6.15 2.83
C ILE A 160 12.88 7.54 3.17
N ASP A 161 11.59 7.75 2.90
CA ASP A 161 10.87 8.95 3.30
C ASP A 161 9.74 8.57 4.27
N ARG A 162 9.61 9.30 5.36
CA ARG A 162 8.54 9.09 6.36
C ARG A 162 7.59 10.27 6.44
N ASP A 163 7.87 11.34 5.69
CA ASP A 163 6.93 12.43 5.51
C ASP A 163 5.80 11.96 4.59
N LEU A 164 4.61 12.51 4.79
CA LEU A 164 3.47 12.17 3.93
C LEU A 164 3.75 12.64 2.50
N PRO A 165 3.40 11.86 1.47
CA PRO A 165 3.66 12.25 0.09
C PRO A 165 2.93 13.55 -0.25
N ASP A 166 3.65 14.49 -0.88
CA ASP A 166 3.12 15.76 -1.37
C ASP A 166 3.08 15.70 -2.91
N HIS A 167 2.02 15.10 -3.44
CA HIS A 167 1.79 14.99 -4.88
C HIS A 167 0.80 16.05 -5.36
N ALA A 168 1.01 16.55 -6.58
CA ALA A 168 0.10 17.51 -7.20
C ALA A 168 -1.27 16.88 -7.46
N GLY A 169 -2.33 17.64 -7.17
CA GLY A 169 -3.71 17.15 -7.26
C GLY A 169 -4.19 16.55 -5.93
N GLY A 170 -5.44 16.09 -5.93
CA GLY A 170 -5.99 15.26 -4.85
C GLY A 170 -6.23 13.84 -5.36
N PRO A 171 -6.65 12.90 -4.51
CA PRO A 171 -7.12 11.63 -5.02
C PRO A 171 -8.29 11.87 -5.97
N ALA A 172 -8.36 11.08 -7.05
CA ALA A 172 -9.47 11.16 -7.99
C ALA A 172 -10.79 10.95 -7.23
N GLU A 173 -11.73 11.90 -7.32
CA GLU A 173 -13.09 11.68 -6.79
C GLU A 173 -13.77 10.58 -7.61
N LEU A 174 -13.92 9.40 -6.99
CA LEU A 174 -14.63 8.28 -7.62
C LEU A 174 -16.10 8.67 -7.79
N GLN A 175 -16.56 8.74 -9.04
CA GLN A 175 -17.98 9.04 -9.30
C GLN A 175 -18.85 7.89 -8.79
N ALA A 176 -19.88 8.23 -8.01
CA ALA A 176 -20.86 7.26 -7.56
C ALA A 176 -21.53 6.57 -8.76
N VAL A 177 -21.51 5.23 -8.77
CA VAL A 177 -22.21 4.44 -9.78
C VAL A 177 -23.72 4.67 -9.63
N GLN A 178 -24.36 5.23 -10.65
CA GLN A 178 -25.83 5.25 -10.73
C GLN A 178 -26.31 3.83 -11.01
N LEU A 179 -26.77 3.14 -9.97
CA LEU A 179 -27.47 1.87 -10.14
C LEU A 179 -28.80 2.14 -10.84
N GLY A 180 -28.91 1.74 -12.11
CA GLY A 180 -30.18 1.71 -12.81
C GLY A 180 -31.13 0.77 -12.07
N GLN A 181 -32.15 1.31 -11.40
CA GLN A 181 -33.25 0.50 -10.91
C GLN A 181 -33.98 -0.07 -12.12
N GLU A 182 -33.68 -1.32 -12.49
CA GLU A 182 -34.58 -2.08 -13.34
C GLU A 182 -35.90 -2.20 -12.59
N SER A 183 -36.88 -1.46 -13.10
CA SER A 183 -38.25 -1.51 -12.65
C SER A 183 -38.76 -2.91 -12.94
N ALA A 184 -38.86 -3.76 -11.92
CA ALA A 184 -39.59 -5.00 -12.02
C ALA A 184 -41.08 -4.65 -12.27
N SER A 185 -41.51 -4.77 -13.53
CA SER A 185 -42.92 -4.75 -13.94
C SER A 185 -43.53 -6.13 -13.90
#